data_AF-A0A3E0WJI3-F1
#
_entry.id   AF-A0A3E0WJI3-F1
#
_cell.length_a   1.000
_cell.length_b   1.000
_cell.length_c   1.000
_cell.angle_alpha   90.00
_cell.angle_beta   90.00
_cell.angle_gamma   90.00
#
_symmetry.space_group_name_H-M   'P 1'
#
loop_
_entity.id
_entity.type
_entity.pdbx_description
1 polymer ?
#
loop_
_entity_poly.entity_id
_entity_poly.type
_entity_poly.pdbx_seq_one_letter_code
_entity_poly.pdbx_strand_id
1 'polypeptide(L)'
;MKQVALMRHAEALPAGAGEYDYQRPLSEQGECDAALIGRRLARNFRFPDAVLASPARRTRRTAEIVAAQLAFPPADIQFEARAYEARISDLCALLQDLDDALERVVLVAHNPAISGVCTYLLQEWVADLPSGACAQLTLDIESWAEVQPGCGRLQNLDHPFR
;
A
#
# COMPACT_ATOMS: atom_id res chain seq x y z
N MET A 1 -0.43 -5.71 19.01
CA MET A 1 -0.88 -6.21 17.68
C MET A 1 -1.04 -5.06 16.70
N LYS A 2 -0.30 -5.09 15.57
CA LYS A 2 -0.34 -4.04 14.53
C LYS A 2 -1.19 -4.45 13.32
N GLN A 3 -1.61 -3.49 12.49
CA GLN A 3 -2.34 -3.74 11.25
C GLN A 3 -1.74 -2.97 10.08
N VAL A 4 -1.62 -3.63 8.93
CA VAL A 4 -1.10 -3.02 7.71
C VAL A 4 -1.98 -3.35 6.50
N ALA A 5 -2.31 -2.33 5.71
CA ALA A 5 -2.92 -2.47 4.39
C ALA A 5 -1.85 -2.23 3.32
N LEU A 6 -1.47 -3.30 2.63
CA LEU A 6 -0.47 -3.30 1.57
C LEU A 6 -1.17 -3.19 0.21
N MET A 7 -1.02 -2.06 -0.46
CA MET A 7 -1.73 -1.78 -1.72
C MET A 7 -0.75 -1.53 -2.86
N ARG A 8 -0.94 -2.22 -3.98
CA ARG A 8 -0.31 -1.82 -5.24
C ARG A 8 -1.07 -0.62 -5.80
N HIS A 9 -0.34 0.35 -6.37
CA HIS A 9 -0.97 1.47 -7.08
C HIS A 9 -2.03 1.00 -8.09
N ALA A 10 -3.05 1.83 -8.31
CA ALA A 10 -4.09 1.55 -9.29
C ALA A 10 -3.56 1.63 -10.74
N GLU A 11 -4.40 1.25 -11.71
CA GLU A 11 -4.00 1.21 -13.11
C GLU A 11 -3.45 2.57 -13.59
N ALA A 12 -2.32 2.53 -14.28
CA ALA A 12 -1.62 3.71 -14.78
C ALA A 12 -1.42 3.63 -16.29
N LEU A 13 -1.61 4.77 -16.96
CA LEU A 13 -1.33 4.90 -18.38
C LEU A 13 0.15 4.67 -18.66
N PRO A 14 0.55 4.25 -19.87
CA PRO A 14 1.95 4.27 -20.29
C PRO A 14 2.55 5.68 -20.16
N ALA A 15 3.88 5.77 -20.07
CA ALA A 15 4.53 7.08 -20.14
C ALA A 15 4.29 7.69 -21.52
N GLY A 16 4.01 9.00 -21.57
CA GLY A 16 3.95 9.74 -22.82
C GLY A 16 5.31 9.76 -23.54
N ALA A 17 5.32 10.17 -24.80
CA ALA A 17 6.57 10.32 -25.55
C ALA A 17 7.49 11.35 -24.86
N GLY A 18 8.64 10.90 -24.38
CA GLY A 18 9.61 11.73 -23.67
C GLY A 18 9.35 11.90 -22.16
N GLU A 19 8.33 11.24 -21.60
CA GLU A 19 8.06 11.25 -20.16
C GLU A 19 8.78 10.09 -19.44
N TYR A 20 9.12 10.30 -18.17
CA TYR A 20 9.70 9.26 -17.31
C TYR A 20 8.62 8.35 -16.70
N ASP A 21 8.93 7.08 -16.43
CA ASP A 21 7.99 6.14 -15.76
C ASP A 21 7.42 6.71 -14.46
N TYR A 22 8.25 7.42 -13.71
CA TYR A 22 7.89 8.10 -12.46
C TYR A 22 6.69 9.07 -12.60
N GLN A 23 6.51 9.67 -13.78
CA GLN A 23 5.50 10.69 -14.06
C GLN A 23 4.19 10.13 -14.65
N ARG A 24 4.11 8.81 -14.83
CA ARG A 24 2.92 8.15 -15.38
C ARG A 24 1.68 8.45 -14.53
N PRO A 25 0.61 9.02 -15.12
CA PRO A 25 -0.66 9.22 -14.43
C PRO A 25 -1.42 7.90 -14.25
N LEU A 26 -2.39 7.91 -13.32
CA LEU A 26 -3.44 6.89 -13.34
C LEU A 26 -4.28 7.01 -14.60
N SER A 27 -4.87 5.89 -15.04
CA SER A 27 -5.97 5.94 -16.00
C SER A 27 -7.26 6.39 -15.29
N GLU A 28 -8.27 6.83 -16.05
CA GLU A 28 -9.59 7.17 -15.48
C GLU A 28 -10.19 5.96 -14.73
N GLN A 29 -10.06 4.77 -15.31
CA GLN A 29 -10.47 3.53 -14.64
C GLN A 29 -9.67 3.27 -13.37
N GLY A 30 -8.35 3.51 -13.39
CA GLY A 30 -7.50 3.40 -12.21
C GLY A 30 -7.93 4.33 -11.07
N GLU A 31 -8.37 5.56 -11.36
CA GLU A 31 -8.92 6.45 -10.33
C GLU A 31 -10.24 5.91 -9.74
N CYS A 32 -11.13 5.41 -10.59
CA CYS A 32 -12.39 4.77 -10.16
C CYS A 32 -12.13 3.54 -9.28
N ASP A 33 -11.16 2.71 -9.67
CA ASP A 33 -10.76 1.50 -8.97
C ASP A 33 -10.14 1.81 -7.62
N ALA A 34 -9.26 2.82 -7.54
CA ALA A 34 -8.69 3.28 -6.27
C ALA A 34 -9.79 3.76 -5.32
N ALA A 35 -10.78 4.50 -5.81
CA ALA A 35 -11.90 4.96 -5.01
C ALA A 35 -12.80 3.80 -4.55
N LEU A 36 -13.04 2.81 -5.43
CA LEU A 36 -13.80 1.60 -5.08
C LEU A 36 -13.11 0.81 -3.96
N ILE A 37 -11.82 0.53 -4.11
CA ILE A 37 -11.03 -0.21 -3.12
C ILE A 37 -10.91 0.57 -1.82
N GLY A 38 -10.69 1.90 -1.88
CA GLY A 38 -10.70 2.76 -0.70
C GLY A 38 -12.02 2.68 0.08
N ARG A 39 -13.18 2.71 -0.61
CA ARG A 39 -14.50 2.55 0.04
C ARG A 39 -14.69 1.18 0.68
N ARG A 40 -14.20 0.12 0.06
CA ARG A 40 -14.28 -1.24 0.60
C ARG A 40 -13.36 -1.39 1.82
N LEU A 41 -12.14 -0.87 1.74
CA LEU A 41 -11.15 -0.81 2.82
C LEU A 41 -11.70 -0.03 4.04
N ALA A 42 -12.39 1.09 3.80
CA ALA A 42 -12.99 1.92 4.85
C ALA A 42 -14.02 1.20 5.73
N ARG A 43 -14.54 0.04 5.32
CA ARG A 43 -15.50 -0.73 6.13
C ARG A 43 -14.87 -1.26 7.42
N ASN A 44 -13.59 -1.66 7.37
CA ASN A 44 -12.89 -2.29 8.49
C ASN A 44 -11.53 -1.63 8.82
N PHE A 45 -11.08 -0.64 8.03
CA PHE A 45 -9.78 0.03 8.16
C PHE A 45 -9.91 1.57 8.13
N ARG A 46 -11.03 2.11 8.62
CA ARG A 46 -11.23 3.57 8.68
C ARG A 46 -10.32 4.21 9.72
N PHE A 47 -9.90 5.44 9.47
CA PHE A 47 -9.00 6.22 10.34
C PHE A 47 -7.67 5.49 10.59
N PRO A 48 -6.87 5.24 9.53
CA PRO A 48 -5.49 4.78 9.73
C PRO A 48 -4.69 5.87 10.46
N ASP A 49 -3.68 5.45 11.20
CA ASP A 49 -2.76 6.36 11.90
C ASP A 49 -1.71 6.94 10.94
N ALA A 50 -1.37 6.19 9.88
CA ALA A 50 -0.49 6.66 8.83
C ALA A 50 -0.86 6.11 7.44
N VAL A 51 -0.61 6.92 6.42
CA VAL A 51 -0.62 6.53 5.01
C VAL A 51 0.73 6.87 4.42
N LEU A 52 1.47 5.83 4.00
CA LEU A 52 2.75 5.97 3.33
C LEU A 52 2.60 5.58 1.86
N ALA A 53 3.30 6.29 0.98
CA ALA A 53 3.27 6.00 -0.44
C ALA A 53 4.62 6.30 -1.11
N SER A 54 4.93 5.53 -2.14
CA SER A 54 5.98 5.93 -3.08
C SER A 54 5.65 7.30 -3.71
N PRO A 55 6.64 8.18 -3.93
CA PRO A 55 6.39 9.52 -4.45
C PRO A 55 6.08 9.56 -5.96
N ALA A 56 6.15 8.43 -6.68
CA ALA A 56 5.75 8.34 -8.08
C ALA A 56 4.30 8.80 -8.27
N ARG A 57 3.99 9.41 -9.42
CA ARG A 57 2.71 10.09 -9.63
C ARG A 57 1.51 9.15 -9.46
N ARG A 58 1.59 7.91 -9.98
CA ARG A 58 0.55 6.88 -9.85
C ARG A 58 0.29 6.43 -8.41
N THR A 59 1.35 6.25 -7.61
CA THR A 59 1.22 5.85 -6.20
C THR A 59 0.70 7.00 -5.36
N ARG A 60 1.20 8.23 -5.58
CA ARG A 60 0.69 9.45 -4.94
C ARG A 60 -0.81 9.60 -5.18
N ARG A 61 -1.23 9.58 -6.45
CA ARG A 61 -2.65 9.76 -6.81
C ARG A 61 -3.52 8.63 -6.22
N THR A 62 -3.03 7.39 -6.22
CA THR A 62 -3.75 6.27 -5.59
C THR A 62 -3.92 6.52 -4.09
N ALA A 63 -2.85 6.91 -3.39
CA ALA A 63 -2.87 7.17 -1.95
C ALA A 63 -3.80 8.32 -1.57
N GLU A 64 -3.79 9.42 -2.34
CA GLU A 64 -4.71 10.55 -2.15
C GLU A 64 -6.19 10.13 -2.25
N ILE A 65 -6.53 9.35 -3.29
CA ILE A 65 -7.90 8.87 -3.51
C ILE A 65 -8.33 7.93 -2.37
N VAL A 66 -7.46 7.00 -1.96
CA VAL A 66 -7.73 6.05 -0.89
C VAL A 66 -7.85 6.76 0.45
N ALA A 67 -6.92 7.66 0.79
CA ALA A 67 -6.93 8.45 2.02
C ALA A 67 -8.25 9.22 2.20
N ALA A 68 -8.77 9.82 1.12
CA ALA A 68 -10.06 10.49 1.14
C ALA A 68 -11.22 9.55 1.53
N GLN A 69 -11.19 8.28 1.10
CA GLN A 69 -12.22 7.30 1.51
C GLN A 69 -12.04 6.84 2.97
N LEU A 70 -10.81 6.84 3.48
CA LEU A 70 -10.48 6.44 4.85
C LEU A 70 -10.64 7.56 5.88
N ALA A 71 -11.05 8.76 5.44
CA ALA A 71 -11.08 9.99 6.23
C ALA A 71 -9.70 10.37 6.80
N PHE A 72 -8.64 10.10 6.05
CA PHE A 72 -7.27 10.51 6.35
C PHE A 72 -6.92 11.79 5.57
N PRO A 73 -6.37 12.84 6.19
CA PRO A 73 -6.03 14.09 5.50
C PRO A 73 -4.95 13.88 4.43
N PRO A 74 -5.17 14.28 3.17
CA PRO A 74 -4.16 14.11 2.11
C PRO A 74 -2.83 14.82 2.39
N ALA A 75 -2.84 15.90 3.18
CA ALA A 75 -1.63 16.63 3.56
C ALA A 75 -0.71 15.85 4.51
N ASP A 76 -1.25 14.84 5.22
CA ASP A 76 -0.51 14.04 6.19
C ASP A 76 0.04 12.74 5.56
N ILE A 77 -0.17 12.54 4.25
CA ILE A 77 0.39 11.40 3.53
C ILE A 77 1.91 11.53 3.48
N GLN A 78 2.60 10.48 3.93
CA GLN A 78 4.05 10.43 3.95
C GLN A 78 4.58 9.84 2.64
N PHE A 79 5.35 10.63 1.90
CA PHE A 79 5.92 10.20 0.63
C PHE A 79 7.34 9.65 0.81
N GLU A 80 7.47 8.35 0.72
CA GLU A 80 8.69 7.59 1.03
C GLU A 80 9.47 7.24 -0.23
N ALA A 81 10.63 7.88 -0.43
CA ALA A 81 11.50 7.58 -1.56
C ALA A 81 11.90 6.10 -1.62
N ARG A 82 12.08 5.47 -0.47
CA ARG A 82 12.39 4.03 -0.32
C ARG A 82 11.31 3.11 -0.86
N ALA A 83 10.09 3.60 -1.07
CA ALA A 83 8.99 2.83 -1.63
C ALA A 83 8.94 2.87 -3.18
N TYR A 84 9.76 3.70 -3.85
CA TYR A 84 9.92 3.68 -5.31
C TYR A 84 11.05 2.74 -5.72
N GLU A 85 10.83 1.87 -6.72
CA GLU A 85 11.80 0.84 -7.15
C GLU A 85 12.35 -0.01 -5.99
N ALA A 86 11.52 -0.18 -4.96
CA ALA A 86 11.87 -0.85 -3.72
C ALA A 86 12.17 -2.34 -3.95
N ARG A 87 13.04 -2.90 -3.11
CA ARG A 87 13.10 -4.34 -2.84
C ARG A 87 12.18 -4.67 -1.65
N ILE A 88 11.93 -5.96 -1.45
CA ILE A 88 11.16 -6.44 -0.28
C ILE A 88 11.79 -5.94 1.03
N SER A 89 13.12 -6.01 1.14
CA SER A 89 13.85 -5.53 2.31
C SER A 89 13.66 -4.05 2.59
N ASP A 90 13.51 -3.24 1.55
CA ASP A 90 13.39 -1.78 1.69
C ASP A 90 12.01 -1.41 2.25
N LEU A 91 10.96 -2.12 1.81
CA LEU A 91 9.61 -1.97 2.37
C LEU A 91 9.48 -2.57 3.77
N CYS A 92 10.13 -3.71 4.07
CA CYS A 92 10.16 -4.25 5.43
C CYS A 92 10.88 -3.31 6.39
N ALA A 93 12.04 -2.75 5.98
CA ALA A 93 12.75 -1.76 6.78
C ALA A 93 11.91 -0.48 7.00
N LEU A 94 11.20 -0.04 5.96
CA LEU A 94 10.26 1.08 6.10
C LEU A 94 9.18 0.79 7.15
N LEU A 95 8.61 -0.42 7.17
CA LEU A 95 7.65 -0.81 8.20
C LEU A 95 8.32 -0.89 9.57
N GLN A 96 9.54 -1.40 9.68
CA GLN A 96 10.30 -1.51 10.94
C GLN A 96 10.66 -0.17 11.59
N ASP A 97 10.79 0.89 10.79
CA ASP A 97 11.13 2.23 11.25
C ASP A 97 9.92 3.03 11.77
N LEU A 98 8.71 2.48 11.69
CA LEU A 98 7.48 3.16 12.11
C LEU A 98 7.41 3.34 13.63
N ASP A 99 6.77 4.42 14.07
CA ASP A 99 6.53 4.70 15.48
C ASP A 99 5.56 3.65 16.07
N ASP A 100 5.92 3.08 17.22
CA ASP A 100 5.11 2.08 17.92
C ASP A 100 3.77 2.62 18.43
N ALA A 101 3.54 3.94 18.41
CA ALA A 101 2.22 4.52 18.64
C ALA A 101 1.24 4.29 17.47
N LEU A 102 1.73 3.97 16.27
CA LEU A 102 0.89 3.68 15.10
C LEU A 102 0.35 2.26 15.21
N GLU A 103 -0.95 2.06 15.05
CA GLU A 103 -1.61 0.76 15.10
C GLU A 103 -2.07 0.29 13.71
N ARG A 104 -2.50 1.23 12.85
CA ARG A 104 -3.05 0.95 11.52
C ARG A 104 -2.37 1.78 10.46
N VAL A 105 -1.71 1.09 9.53
CA VAL A 105 -0.90 1.73 8.50
C VAL A 105 -1.36 1.31 7.12
N VAL A 106 -1.42 2.25 6.18
CA VAL A 106 -1.60 1.96 4.75
C VAL A 106 -0.29 2.23 4.04
N LEU A 107 0.19 1.26 3.24
CA LEU A 107 1.37 1.40 2.40
C LEU A 107 0.99 1.20 0.92
N VAL A 108 1.15 2.24 0.11
CA VAL A 108 0.90 2.21 -1.34
C VAL A 108 2.21 2.19 -2.12
N ALA A 109 2.51 1.07 -2.78
CA ALA A 109 3.78 0.87 -3.48
C ALA A 109 3.62 0.09 -4.81
N HIS A 110 4.71 -0.51 -5.28
CA HIS A 110 4.81 -1.15 -6.59
C HIS A 110 5.11 -2.65 -6.46
N ASN A 111 4.71 -3.41 -7.47
CA ASN A 111 5.25 -4.75 -7.67
C ASN A 111 6.68 -4.68 -8.22
N PRO A 112 7.50 -5.73 -8.01
CA PRO A 112 7.15 -6.96 -7.28
C PRO A 112 7.22 -6.83 -5.74
N ALA A 113 7.82 -5.76 -5.22
CA ALA A 113 8.15 -5.65 -3.80
C ALA A 113 6.93 -5.73 -2.87
N ILE A 114 5.83 -5.02 -3.17
CA ILE A 114 4.66 -5.03 -2.28
C ILE A 114 4.03 -6.43 -2.15
N SER A 115 4.01 -7.20 -3.24
CA SER A 115 3.54 -8.59 -3.25
C SER A 115 4.53 -9.52 -2.51
N GLY A 116 5.82 -9.25 -2.68
CA GLY A 116 6.88 -9.94 -1.94
C GLY A 116 6.82 -9.70 -0.44
N VAL A 117 6.44 -8.49 0.02
CA VAL A 117 6.18 -8.22 1.44
C VAL A 117 4.98 -9.02 1.94
N CYS A 118 3.88 -9.12 1.19
CA CYS A 118 2.77 -10.00 1.55
C CYS A 118 3.24 -11.45 1.74
N THR A 119 4.01 -11.98 0.78
CA THR A 119 4.58 -13.33 0.87
C THR A 119 5.50 -13.49 2.09
N TYR A 120 6.35 -12.51 2.34
CA TYR A 120 7.28 -12.50 3.47
C TYR A 120 6.54 -12.55 4.81
N LEU A 121 5.56 -11.68 5.01
CA LEU A 121 4.80 -11.57 6.27
C LEU A 121 3.89 -12.78 6.51
N LEU A 122 3.33 -13.38 5.46
CA LEU A 122 2.42 -14.53 5.58
C LEU A 122 3.13 -15.89 5.58
N GLN A 123 4.36 -15.98 5.07
CA GLN A 123 5.05 -17.24 4.76
C GLN A 123 4.28 -18.15 3.78
N GLU A 124 3.42 -17.55 2.96
CA GLU A 124 2.65 -18.21 1.91
C GLU A 124 2.88 -17.48 0.60
N TRP A 125 2.96 -18.21 -0.51
CA TRP A 125 3.17 -17.58 -1.81
C TRP A 125 1.96 -16.73 -2.20
N VAL A 126 2.20 -15.42 -2.36
CA VAL A 126 1.24 -14.47 -2.90
C VAL A 126 1.69 -14.11 -4.31
N ALA A 127 0.86 -14.43 -5.29
CA ALA A 127 1.06 -13.96 -6.66
C ALA A 127 1.10 -12.43 -6.72
N ASP A 128 1.65 -11.89 -7.79
CA ASP A 128 1.69 -10.45 -8.02
C ASP A 128 0.30 -9.82 -7.86
N LEU A 129 0.20 -8.89 -6.90
CA LEU A 129 -1.02 -8.11 -6.67
C LEU A 129 -1.39 -7.38 -7.97
N PRO A 130 -2.62 -7.54 -8.48
CA PRO A 130 -3.10 -6.74 -9.60
C PRO A 130 -3.06 -5.24 -9.27
N SER A 131 -3.05 -4.38 -10.29
CA SER A 131 -3.14 -2.93 -10.07
C SER A 131 -4.37 -2.60 -9.23
N GLY A 132 -4.19 -1.79 -8.18
CA GLY A 132 -5.24 -1.39 -7.25
C GLY A 132 -5.64 -2.45 -6.22
N ALA A 133 -5.03 -3.65 -6.24
CA ALA A 133 -5.30 -4.65 -5.22
C ALA A 133 -4.71 -4.25 -3.86
N CYS A 134 -5.41 -4.60 -2.79
CA CYS A 134 -5.07 -4.27 -1.41
C CYS A 134 -5.19 -5.50 -0.50
N ALA A 135 -4.10 -5.86 0.16
CA ALA A 135 -4.04 -6.91 1.17
C ALA A 135 -4.07 -6.29 2.58
N GLN A 136 -5.01 -6.68 3.41
CA GLN A 136 -5.13 -6.26 4.81
C GLN A 136 -4.58 -7.36 5.70
N LEU A 137 -3.55 -7.06 6.48
CA LEU A 137 -2.89 -8.01 7.38
C LEU A 137 -2.95 -7.50 8.82
N THR A 138 -3.16 -8.44 9.74
CA THR A 138 -2.86 -8.23 11.17
C THR A 138 -1.49 -8.82 11.44
N LEU A 139 -0.63 -8.08 12.14
CA LEU A 139 0.70 -8.51 12.55
C LEU A 139 0.69 -8.83 14.05
N ASP A 140 1.13 -10.04 14.39
CA ASP A 140 1.25 -10.57 15.75
C ASP A 140 2.54 -10.06 16.40
N ILE A 141 2.65 -8.74 16.50
CA ILE A 141 3.79 -7.98 17.03
C ILE A 141 3.29 -6.82 17.90
N GLU A 142 4.11 -6.39 18.85
CA GLU A 142 3.84 -5.24 19.71
C GLU A 142 4.60 -3.99 19.24
N SER A 143 5.79 -4.17 18.66
CA SER A 143 6.57 -3.11 18.01
C SER A 143 6.71 -3.34 16.51
N TRP A 144 6.70 -2.26 15.73
CA TRP A 144 6.96 -2.32 14.30
C TRP A 144 8.35 -2.86 13.97
N ALA A 145 9.33 -2.64 14.85
CA ALA A 145 10.68 -3.18 14.71
C ALA A 145 10.73 -4.72 14.67
N GLU A 146 9.68 -5.39 15.16
CA GLU A 146 9.54 -6.85 15.16
C GLU A 146 8.97 -7.41 13.85
N VAL A 147 8.71 -6.57 12.84
CA VAL A 147 8.30 -7.03 11.50
C VAL A 147 9.32 -8.04 10.97
N GLN A 148 8.87 -9.28 10.80
CA GLN A 148 9.71 -10.43 10.47
C GLN A 148 8.90 -11.44 9.64
N PRO A 149 9.54 -12.46 9.06
CA PRO A 149 8.82 -13.42 8.25
C PRO A 149 7.79 -14.17 9.10
N GLY A 150 6.55 -14.29 8.61
CA GLY A 150 5.50 -15.07 9.27
C GLY A 150 4.80 -14.39 10.45
N CYS A 151 5.08 -13.11 10.72
CA CYS A 151 4.36 -12.39 11.78
C CYS A 151 2.97 -11.93 11.36
N GLY A 152 2.60 -12.06 10.07
CA GLY A 152 1.33 -11.57 9.53
C GLY A 152 0.26 -12.65 9.36
N ARG A 153 -1.00 -12.24 9.46
CA ARG A 153 -2.18 -13.05 9.07
C ARG A 153 -3.06 -12.23 8.14
N LEU A 154 -3.40 -12.81 6.98
CA LEU A 154 -4.27 -12.17 6.01
C LEU A 154 -5.70 -12.07 6.56
N GLN A 155 -6.21 -10.86 6.64
CA GLN A 155 -7.60 -10.59 7.03
C GLN A 155 -8.49 -10.50 5.79
N ASN A 156 -8.01 -9.83 4.75
CA ASN A 156 -8.73 -9.65 3.50
C ASN A 156 -7.78 -9.37 2.34
N LEU A 157 -8.15 -9.80 1.15
CA LEU A 157 -7.48 -9.44 -0.11
C LEU A 157 -8.54 -8.98 -1.11
N ASP A 158 -8.53 -7.70 -1.42
CA ASP A 158 -9.50 -7.07 -2.32
C ASP A 158 -8.81 -6.64 -3.62
N HIS A 159 -9.55 -6.71 -4.72
CA HIS A 159 -9.10 -6.22 -6.01
C HIS A 159 -10.28 -5.67 -6.83
N PRO A 160 -10.07 -4.69 -7.72
CA PRO A 160 -11.15 -3.95 -8.36
C PRO A 160 -12.14 -4.83 -9.16
N PHE A 161 -11.68 -5.97 -9.64
CA PHE A 161 -12.47 -6.93 -10.43
C PHE A 161 -13.11 -8.07 -9.62
N ARG A 162 -13.11 -8.01 -8.28
CA ARG A 162 -13.79 -8.97 -7.37
C ARG A 162 -15.03 -8.38 -6.70
#